data_AF-A0AAE0W7F2-F1
#
_entry.id   AF-A0AAE0W7F2-F1
#
_cell.length_a   1.000
_cell.length_b   1.000
_cell.length_c   1.000
_cell.angle_alpha   90.00
_cell.angle_beta   90.00
_cell.angle_gamma   90.00
#
_symmetry.space_group_name_H-M   'P 1'
#
loop_
_entity.id
_entity.type
_entity.pdbx_description
1 polymer ?
#
loop_
_entity_poly.entity_id
_entity_poly.type
_entity_poly.pdbx_seq_one_letter_code
_entity_poly.pdbx_strand_id
1 'polypeptide(L)'
;MKFFIDTANLKDIKSAQELGVIDGVTTNPTLIAQELKSASYADFKAHIRLICELVDGPVSAEVTSLLANEIIAEGEDLAQIHEHVVVKCPMTPDGIKAIKHFSQKGIKTNATLVFSATQALLAAKAGATMVSPFIGRIDDVSHIASAVQSSPVYFNTPATIEKACMLIKQAAYEGAELVAFPEVFVSAYPYWNWVMDPIQGSEWFEKLCQSSITISSPEVGVLCQVAKEYGCVVVIGINERAANSVATIYNTVLIINEKGELIGRHRKLVPTWAEKLTWAAGDGSSLKVYETKIGPLGVLACGENTNTLARFALLSQGELVHIANYISLPVAPVDYDMAEAIKIRAAAHSFEGKIFTIISCSTVSEEIISLYEKVVPNIRERMAKKSSAFSGFIGPNGQLIGEHLIDNEGIVYATIDLNKCIQPKQMHDIIGHYNRFDIFNLKVNIDAQESAVFYSKKEEEKLKEENQFVCN
;
A
#
# COMPACT_ATOMS: atom_id res chain seq x y z
N MET A 1 -0.62 25.30 -13.93
CA MET A 1 0.68 24.71 -13.57
C MET A 1 1.63 25.00 -14.70
N LYS A 2 2.89 25.38 -14.42
CA LYS A 2 3.89 25.64 -15.46
C LYS A 2 4.81 24.44 -15.61
N PHE A 3 5.19 24.09 -16.83
CA PHE A 3 6.10 22.99 -17.14
C PHE A 3 7.50 23.53 -17.46
N PHE A 4 8.51 23.00 -16.77
CA PHE A 4 9.90 23.36 -17.00
C PHE A 4 10.66 22.10 -17.38
N ILE A 5 11.43 22.14 -18.46
CA ILE A 5 12.37 21.07 -18.79
C ILE A 5 13.66 21.24 -17.96
N ASP A 6 14.16 20.16 -17.36
CA ASP A 6 15.41 20.16 -16.60
C ASP A 6 16.55 19.66 -17.47
N THR A 7 17.23 20.57 -18.15
CA THR A 7 18.36 20.25 -19.05
C THR A 7 19.23 21.48 -19.32
N ALA A 8 20.47 21.25 -19.74
CA ALA A 8 21.34 22.28 -20.32
C ALA A 8 21.52 22.12 -21.84
N ASN A 9 20.96 21.06 -22.43
CA ASN A 9 21.17 20.74 -23.84
C ASN A 9 20.32 21.67 -24.73
N LEU A 10 20.98 22.51 -25.53
CA LEU A 10 20.29 23.48 -26.38
C LEU A 10 19.38 22.84 -27.45
N LYS A 11 19.70 21.60 -27.90
CA LYS A 11 18.87 20.89 -28.88
C LYS A 11 17.58 20.39 -28.22
N ASP A 12 17.69 19.78 -27.04
CA ASP A 12 16.52 19.29 -26.31
C ASP A 12 15.57 20.43 -25.94
N ILE A 13 16.13 21.56 -25.50
CA ILE A 13 15.36 22.78 -25.18
C ILE A 13 14.61 23.25 -26.43
N LYS A 14 15.30 23.34 -27.57
CA LYS A 14 14.67 23.75 -28.83
C LYS A 14 13.54 22.80 -29.25
N SER A 15 13.79 21.50 -29.19
CA SER A 15 12.77 20.48 -29.52
C SER A 15 11.58 20.52 -28.57
N ALA A 16 11.80 20.71 -27.27
CA ALA A 16 10.74 20.84 -26.28
C ALA A 16 9.89 22.11 -26.49
N GLN A 17 10.51 23.20 -26.94
CA GLN A 17 9.81 24.43 -27.30
C GLN A 17 9.00 24.29 -28.59
N GLU A 18 9.54 23.59 -29.60
CA GLU A 18 8.82 23.27 -30.84
C GLU A 18 7.58 22.39 -30.58
N LEU A 19 7.62 21.54 -29.54
CA LEU A 19 6.45 20.79 -29.07
C LEU A 19 5.39 21.67 -28.40
N GLY A 20 5.74 22.88 -27.94
CA GLY A 20 4.82 23.81 -27.29
C GLY A 20 4.37 23.40 -25.88
N VAL A 21 5.12 22.51 -25.21
CA VAL A 21 4.74 21.95 -23.90
C VAL A 21 5.52 22.53 -22.71
N ILE A 22 6.52 23.39 -22.96
CA ILE A 22 7.34 24.00 -21.89
C ILE A 22 7.04 25.49 -21.73
N ASP A 23 6.97 25.94 -20.47
CA ASP A 23 6.84 27.33 -20.06
C ASP A 23 8.20 27.95 -19.65
N GLY A 24 9.25 27.15 -19.56
CA GLY A 24 10.58 27.58 -19.15
C GLY A 24 11.59 26.44 -19.07
N VAL A 25 12.80 26.77 -18.62
CA VAL A 25 13.90 25.81 -18.43
C VAL A 25 14.39 25.91 -17.00
N THR A 26 14.68 24.77 -16.39
CA THR A 26 15.53 24.72 -15.20
C THR A 26 16.82 24.00 -15.57
N THR A 27 17.93 24.45 -14.98
CA THR A 27 19.21 23.80 -15.15
C THR A 27 20.00 23.91 -13.86
N ASN A 28 21.12 23.22 -13.80
CA ASN A 28 22.05 23.27 -12.69
C ASN A 28 23.49 23.21 -13.21
N PRO A 29 24.48 23.61 -12.39
CA PRO A 29 25.89 23.60 -12.78
C PRO A 29 26.39 22.25 -13.28
N THR A 30 25.87 21.14 -12.75
CA THR A 30 26.25 19.78 -13.19
C THR A 30 25.80 19.51 -14.62
N LEU A 31 24.54 19.83 -14.97
CA LEU A 31 24.02 19.67 -16.32
C LEU A 31 24.79 20.53 -17.33
N ILE A 32 25.11 21.77 -16.96
CA ILE A 32 25.92 22.66 -17.82
C ILE A 32 27.34 22.14 -17.98
N ALA A 33 27.96 21.64 -16.90
CA ALA A 33 29.30 21.05 -16.96
C ALA A 33 29.35 19.80 -17.84
N GLN A 34 28.28 18.99 -17.88
CA GLN A 34 28.15 17.83 -18.75
C GLN A 34 28.10 18.24 -20.23
N GLU A 35 27.37 19.30 -20.57
CA GLU A 35 27.29 19.82 -21.94
C GLU A 35 28.60 20.46 -22.41
N LEU A 36 29.27 21.21 -21.53
CA LEU A 36 30.48 21.96 -21.88
C LEU A 36 31.79 21.18 -21.68
N LYS A 37 31.75 19.98 -21.09
CA LYS A 37 32.90 19.06 -20.89
C LYS A 37 34.12 19.71 -20.19
N SER A 38 33.84 20.54 -19.17
CA SER A 38 34.73 21.43 -18.39
C SER A 38 34.63 22.90 -18.81
N ALA A 39 33.96 23.71 -18.00
CA ALA A 39 33.64 25.10 -18.27
C ALA A 39 34.07 26.02 -17.11
N SER A 40 34.58 27.20 -17.45
CA SER A 40 34.75 28.28 -16.48
C SER A 40 33.39 28.86 -16.07
N TYR A 41 33.37 29.63 -14.99
CA TYR A 41 32.14 30.34 -14.58
C TYR A 41 31.65 31.34 -15.65
N ALA A 42 32.57 31.88 -16.47
CA ALA A 42 32.20 32.73 -17.60
C ALA A 42 31.46 31.93 -18.69
N ASP A 43 31.93 30.71 -18.98
CA ASP A 43 31.27 29.82 -19.94
C ASP A 43 29.88 29.39 -19.44
N PHE A 44 29.75 29.15 -18.12
CA PHE A 44 28.46 28.89 -17.49
C PHE A 44 27.47 30.04 -17.74
N LYS A 45 27.87 31.30 -17.48
CA LYS A 45 27.00 32.47 -17.71
C LYS A 45 26.66 32.67 -19.17
N ALA A 46 27.62 32.46 -20.07
CA ALA A 46 27.38 32.52 -21.52
C ALA A 46 26.36 31.46 -21.95
N HIS A 47 26.44 30.24 -21.41
CA HIS A 47 25.51 29.17 -21.72
C HIS A 47 24.09 29.43 -21.19
N ILE A 48 23.96 29.95 -19.97
CA ILE A 48 22.66 30.41 -19.43
C ILE A 48 22.05 31.48 -20.35
N ARG A 49 22.86 32.42 -20.83
CA ARG A 49 22.39 33.44 -21.77
C ARG A 49 21.86 32.85 -23.06
N LEU A 50 22.55 31.86 -23.65
CA LEU A 50 22.08 31.16 -24.84
C LEU A 50 20.73 30.46 -24.59
N ILE A 51 20.55 29.84 -23.42
CA ILE A 51 19.26 29.24 -23.04
C ILE A 51 18.17 30.33 -22.96
N CYS A 52 18.46 31.48 -22.35
CA CYS A 52 17.51 32.60 -22.28
C CYS A 52 17.14 33.18 -23.66
N GLU A 53 18.06 33.17 -24.63
CA GLU A 53 17.80 33.64 -26.00
C GLU A 53 16.99 32.64 -26.82
N LEU A 54 17.02 31.35 -26.45
CA LEU A 54 16.21 30.30 -27.08
C LEU A 54 14.78 30.26 -26.53
N VAL A 55 14.60 30.55 -25.24
CA VAL A 55 13.33 30.36 -24.53
C VAL A 55 12.65 31.67 -24.19
N ASP A 56 11.43 31.86 -24.67
CA ASP A 56 10.57 33.00 -24.35
C ASP A 56 9.87 32.78 -22.99
N GLY A 57 10.68 32.64 -21.93
CA GLY A 57 10.20 32.24 -20.61
C GLY A 57 11.29 32.18 -19.55
N PRO A 58 10.91 31.98 -18.27
CA PRO A 58 11.84 31.90 -17.15
C PRO A 58 12.89 30.79 -17.33
N VAL A 59 14.14 31.14 -17.08
CA VAL A 59 15.28 30.22 -17.03
C VAL A 59 15.83 30.19 -15.60
N SER A 60 15.63 29.06 -14.93
CA SER A 60 16.00 28.90 -13.54
C SER A 60 17.47 28.48 -13.41
N ALA A 61 18.32 29.41 -12.96
CA ALA A 61 19.77 29.22 -12.78
C ALA A 61 20.12 29.07 -11.30
N GLU A 62 20.86 28.00 -10.96
CA GLU A 62 21.09 27.57 -9.58
C GLU A 62 22.36 28.15 -8.95
N VAL A 63 22.20 28.65 -7.73
CA VAL A 63 23.31 28.99 -6.83
C VAL A 63 23.90 27.73 -6.21
N THR A 64 25.21 27.72 -6.00
CA THR A 64 25.95 26.57 -5.45
C THR A 64 26.33 26.74 -3.98
N SER A 65 26.33 27.97 -3.50
CA SER A 65 26.75 28.32 -2.15
C SER A 65 25.73 27.88 -1.08
N LEU A 66 26.20 27.65 0.15
CA LEU A 66 25.35 27.22 1.26
C LEU A 66 25.08 28.32 2.29
N LEU A 67 25.86 29.41 2.28
CA LEU A 67 25.74 30.52 3.23
C LEU A 67 24.97 31.69 2.61
N ALA A 68 24.11 32.34 3.40
CA ALA A 68 23.18 33.35 2.87
C ALA A 68 23.88 34.52 2.15
N ASN A 69 25.00 35.02 2.69
CA ASN A 69 25.78 36.11 2.09
C ASN A 69 26.38 35.71 0.73
N GLU A 70 26.84 34.47 0.60
CA GLU A 70 27.42 33.94 -0.63
C GLU A 70 26.34 33.66 -1.68
N ILE A 71 25.22 33.05 -1.25
CA ILE A 71 24.03 32.85 -2.10
C ILE A 71 23.54 34.19 -2.67
N ILE A 72 23.50 35.25 -1.83
CA ILE A 72 23.08 36.59 -2.27
C ILE A 72 24.02 37.13 -3.34
N ALA A 73 25.33 37.06 -3.13
CA ALA A 73 26.31 37.57 -4.09
C ALA A 73 26.24 36.80 -5.43
N GLU A 74 26.16 35.47 -5.37
CA GLU A 74 26.04 34.60 -6.54
C GLU A 74 24.72 34.87 -7.30
N GLY A 75 23.60 34.94 -6.59
CA GLY A 75 22.29 35.19 -7.20
C GLY A 75 22.15 36.57 -7.82
N GLU A 76 22.76 37.62 -7.24
CA GLU A 76 22.80 38.95 -7.85
C GLU A 76 23.61 38.99 -9.15
N ASP A 77 24.70 38.21 -9.23
CA ASP A 77 25.47 38.07 -10.47
C ASP A 77 24.70 37.26 -11.53
N LEU A 78 24.02 36.18 -11.14
CA LEU A 78 23.17 35.40 -12.05
C LEU A 78 22.02 36.22 -12.63
N ALA A 79 21.36 37.04 -11.81
CA ALA A 79 20.23 37.87 -12.23
C ALA A 79 20.60 38.93 -13.28
N GLN A 80 21.89 39.27 -13.42
CA GLN A 80 22.37 40.24 -14.42
C GLN A 80 22.54 39.63 -15.82
N ILE A 81 22.51 38.30 -15.96
CA ILE A 81 22.79 37.63 -17.24
C ILE A 81 21.71 37.95 -18.29
N HIS A 82 20.43 37.88 -17.89
CA HIS A 82 19.27 38.11 -18.75
C HIS A 82 18.01 38.38 -17.91
N GLU A 83 17.03 39.12 -18.43
CA GLU A 83 15.75 39.42 -17.73
C GLU A 83 14.86 38.18 -17.48
N HIS A 84 15.16 37.09 -18.19
CA HIS A 84 14.50 35.80 -18.07
C HIS A 84 15.08 34.94 -16.95
N VAL A 85 16.23 35.32 -16.38
CA VAL A 85 16.83 34.54 -15.29
C VAL A 85 15.96 34.61 -14.04
N VAL A 86 15.75 33.43 -13.45
CA VAL A 86 15.13 33.25 -12.14
C VAL A 86 16.14 32.54 -11.25
N VAL A 87 16.58 33.20 -10.18
CA VAL A 87 17.61 32.66 -9.28
C VAL A 87 17.04 31.48 -8.51
N LYS A 88 17.55 30.28 -8.77
CA LYS A 88 17.13 29.05 -8.12
C LYS A 88 17.88 28.89 -6.79
N CYS A 89 17.14 28.92 -5.69
CA CYS A 89 17.65 28.86 -4.33
C CYS A 89 17.20 27.57 -3.64
N PRO A 90 18.07 26.87 -2.89
CA PRO A 90 17.67 25.68 -2.15
C PRO A 90 16.76 26.04 -0.97
N MET A 91 15.82 25.15 -0.63
CA MET A 91 14.95 25.29 0.53
C MET A 91 15.69 25.01 1.86
N THR A 92 16.53 25.95 2.28
CA THR A 92 17.25 25.96 3.57
C THR A 92 16.99 27.25 4.34
N PRO A 93 17.32 27.34 5.65
CA PRO A 93 17.20 28.60 6.38
C PRO A 93 17.96 29.76 5.72
N ASP A 94 19.16 29.52 5.19
CA ASP A 94 19.94 30.53 4.48
C ASP A 94 19.40 30.83 3.07
N GLY A 95 18.90 29.82 2.36
CA GLY A 95 18.18 30.02 1.11
C GLY A 95 16.92 30.89 1.28
N ILE A 96 16.16 30.70 2.36
CA ILE A 96 15.00 31.52 2.70
C ILE A 96 15.38 32.98 3.01
N LYS A 97 16.49 33.20 3.72
CA LYS A 97 17.03 34.56 3.94
C LYS A 97 17.39 35.22 2.61
N ALA A 98 18.04 34.49 1.70
CA ALA A 98 18.40 34.99 0.39
C ALA A 98 17.17 35.30 -0.48
N ILE A 99 16.16 34.41 -0.52
CA ILE A 99 14.89 34.65 -1.22
C ILE A 99 14.23 35.94 -0.74
N LYS A 100 14.21 36.18 0.57
CA LYS A 100 13.68 37.43 1.15
C LYS A 100 14.45 38.66 0.67
N HIS A 101 15.77 38.60 0.63
CA HIS A 101 16.61 39.67 0.12
C HIS A 101 16.35 39.94 -1.37
N PHE A 102 16.30 38.89 -2.19
CA PHE A 102 16.00 39.01 -3.63
C PHE A 102 14.62 39.60 -3.89
N SER A 103 13.61 39.17 -3.12
CA SER A 103 12.24 39.71 -3.21
C SER A 103 12.21 41.23 -2.95
N GLN A 104 12.95 41.71 -1.96
CA GLN A 104 13.07 43.15 -1.66
C GLN A 104 13.73 43.95 -2.79
N LYS A 105 14.57 43.30 -3.61
CA LYS A 105 15.23 43.90 -4.78
C LYS A 105 14.49 43.68 -6.09
N GLY A 106 13.34 42.98 -6.08
CA GLY A 106 12.60 42.63 -7.29
C GLY A 106 13.26 41.56 -8.17
N ILE A 107 14.22 40.81 -7.63
CA ILE A 107 14.89 39.71 -8.34
C ILE A 107 14.00 38.46 -8.25
N LYS A 108 13.68 37.87 -9.40
CA LYS A 108 12.84 36.67 -9.48
C LYS A 108 13.58 35.46 -8.92
N THR A 109 12.89 34.65 -8.12
CA THR A 109 13.47 33.46 -7.49
C THR A 109 12.62 32.21 -7.65
N ASN A 110 13.29 31.06 -7.74
CA ASN A 110 12.68 29.74 -7.72
C ASN A 110 13.18 28.98 -6.48
N ALA A 111 12.29 28.62 -5.56
CA ALA A 111 12.68 27.77 -4.44
C ALA A 111 12.68 26.30 -4.86
N THR A 112 13.84 25.65 -4.83
CA THR A 112 14.02 24.23 -5.17
C THR A 112 14.20 23.38 -3.91
N LEU A 113 14.19 22.05 -4.04
CA LEU A 113 14.22 21.08 -2.93
C LEU A 113 13.03 21.26 -1.98
N VAL A 114 11.85 21.55 -2.53
CA VAL A 114 10.60 21.67 -1.78
C VAL A 114 9.95 20.29 -1.73
N PHE A 115 9.83 19.72 -0.52
CA PHE A 115 9.32 18.37 -0.29
C PHE A 115 7.96 18.36 0.43
N SER A 116 7.38 19.53 0.73
CA SER A 116 6.09 19.63 1.41
C SER A 116 5.36 20.93 1.08
N ALA A 117 4.03 20.92 1.25
CA ALA A 117 3.21 22.12 1.12
C ALA A 117 3.64 23.22 2.11
N THR A 118 4.05 22.87 3.32
CA THR A 118 4.52 23.83 4.33
C THR A 118 5.81 24.54 3.90
N GLN A 119 6.76 23.82 3.29
CA GLN A 119 7.95 24.43 2.73
C GLN A 119 7.62 25.36 1.56
N ALA A 120 6.69 24.98 0.69
CA ALA A 120 6.21 25.84 -0.39
C ALA A 120 5.59 27.14 0.14
N LEU A 121 4.77 27.05 1.19
CA LEU A 121 4.17 28.22 1.86
C LEU A 121 5.22 29.14 2.49
N LEU A 122 6.26 28.56 3.10
CA LEU A 122 7.38 29.34 3.67
C LEU A 122 8.17 30.08 2.58
N ALA A 123 8.48 29.41 1.47
CA ALA A 123 9.15 30.02 0.33
C ALA A 123 8.30 31.16 -0.29
N ALA A 124 6.99 30.92 -0.47
CA ALA A 124 6.06 31.95 -0.95
C ALA A 124 5.99 33.14 0.02
N LYS A 125 5.95 32.89 1.33
CA LYS A 125 5.96 33.94 2.35
C LYS A 125 7.27 34.75 2.37
N ALA A 126 8.39 34.11 2.05
CA ALA A 126 9.68 34.77 1.88
C ALA A 126 9.75 35.61 0.59
N GLY A 127 8.79 35.47 -0.32
CA GLY A 127 8.72 36.23 -1.56
C GLY A 127 9.26 35.51 -2.79
N ALA A 128 9.32 34.17 -2.76
CA ALA A 128 9.67 33.38 -3.93
C ALA A 128 8.69 33.64 -5.09
N THR A 129 9.21 33.79 -6.31
CA THR A 129 8.37 33.96 -7.52
C THR A 129 7.73 32.64 -7.94
N MET A 130 8.44 31.54 -7.73
CA MET A 130 7.96 30.18 -8.00
C MET A 130 8.60 29.19 -7.02
N VAL A 131 7.98 28.01 -6.92
CA VAL A 131 8.47 26.88 -6.14
C VAL A 131 8.52 25.66 -7.05
N SER A 132 9.62 24.90 -6.98
CA SER A 132 9.82 23.64 -7.69
C SER A 132 9.73 22.47 -6.69
N PRO A 133 8.53 21.88 -6.51
CA PRO A 133 8.37 20.71 -5.67
C PRO A 133 9.02 19.47 -6.28
N PHE A 134 9.62 18.63 -5.45
CA PHE A 134 10.13 17.32 -5.85
C PHE A 134 8.98 16.31 -5.80
N ILE A 135 8.10 16.35 -6.82
CA ILE A 135 6.90 15.52 -6.90
C ILE A 135 7.26 14.02 -6.77
N GLY A 136 8.29 13.54 -7.46
CA GLY A 136 8.71 12.14 -7.34
C GLY A 136 8.98 11.68 -5.90
N ARG A 137 9.65 12.49 -5.07
CA ARG A 137 9.90 12.16 -3.66
C ARG A 137 8.68 12.33 -2.73
N ILE A 138 7.67 13.09 -3.16
CA ILE A 138 6.39 13.25 -2.46
C ILE A 138 5.46 12.09 -2.81
N ASP A 139 5.49 11.64 -4.06
CA ASP A 139 4.74 10.49 -4.56
C ASP A 139 5.33 9.16 -4.06
N ASP A 140 6.65 9.07 -3.87
CA ASP A 140 7.37 7.90 -3.33
C ASP A 140 6.93 7.47 -1.91
N VAL A 141 6.17 8.30 -1.20
CA VAL A 141 5.77 8.06 0.21
C VAL A 141 4.26 8.03 0.42
N SER A 142 3.48 8.30 -0.63
CA SER A 142 2.04 8.54 -0.55
C SER A 142 1.30 7.78 -1.64
N HIS A 143 0.65 6.68 -1.28
CA HIS A 143 -0.03 5.79 -2.22
C HIS A 143 -1.54 5.85 -2.07
N ILE A 144 -2.30 5.68 -3.15
CA ILE A 144 -3.75 5.49 -3.07
C ILE A 144 -4.03 4.00 -2.86
N ALA A 145 -4.76 3.66 -1.81
CA ALA A 145 -5.22 2.30 -1.58
C ALA A 145 -6.75 2.24 -1.62
N SER A 146 -7.28 1.07 -1.95
CA SER A 146 -8.72 0.82 -2.02
C SER A 146 -9.14 -0.35 -1.14
N ALA A 147 -10.33 -0.25 -0.56
CA ALA A 147 -11.00 -1.32 0.17
C ALA A 147 -12.33 -1.63 -0.50
N VAL A 148 -12.46 -2.89 -0.94
CA VAL A 148 -13.67 -3.40 -1.58
C VAL A 148 -14.63 -3.88 -0.50
N GLN A 149 -15.88 -3.47 -0.55
CA GLN A 149 -16.98 -4.08 0.18
C GLN A 149 -17.93 -4.72 -0.82
N SER A 150 -17.94 -6.05 -0.91
CA SER A 150 -18.77 -6.72 -1.90
C SER A 150 -19.04 -8.18 -1.53
N SER A 151 -20.18 -8.70 -1.95
CA SER A 151 -20.49 -10.13 -1.89
C SER A 151 -19.82 -10.88 -3.05
N PRO A 152 -19.46 -12.15 -2.87
CA PRO A 152 -19.08 -13.00 -4.00
C PRO A 152 -20.30 -13.43 -4.80
N VAL A 153 -20.07 -14.03 -5.97
CA VAL A 153 -21.11 -14.84 -6.64
C VAL A 153 -21.08 -16.20 -5.97
N TYR A 154 -22.02 -16.46 -5.06
CA TYR A 154 -21.88 -17.47 -4.00
C TYR A 154 -21.70 -18.89 -4.58
N PHE A 155 -20.62 -19.58 -4.22
CA PHE A 155 -20.18 -20.88 -4.78
C PHE A 155 -19.84 -20.89 -6.28
N ASN A 156 -19.91 -19.76 -6.98
CA ASN A 156 -19.53 -19.66 -8.39
C ASN A 156 -18.16 -18.96 -8.51
N THR A 157 -17.12 -19.79 -8.50
CA THR A 157 -15.73 -19.32 -8.55
C THR A 157 -15.40 -18.56 -9.83
N PRO A 158 -15.70 -19.05 -11.05
CA PRO A 158 -15.44 -18.29 -12.27
C PRO A 158 -16.09 -16.90 -12.28
N ALA A 159 -17.37 -16.81 -11.94
CA ALA A 159 -18.07 -15.52 -11.90
C ALA A 159 -17.54 -14.59 -10.80
N THR A 160 -17.10 -15.15 -9.66
CA THR A 160 -16.46 -14.37 -8.60
C THR A 160 -15.09 -13.83 -9.03
N ILE A 161 -14.31 -14.61 -9.79
CA ILE A 161 -13.02 -14.15 -10.35
C ILE A 161 -13.25 -13.05 -11.39
N GLU A 162 -14.25 -13.18 -12.26
CA GLU A 162 -14.64 -12.12 -13.19
C GLU A 162 -15.02 -10.82 -12.43
N LYS A 163 -15.83 -10.95 -11.37
CA LYS A 163 -16.19 -9.82 -10.51
C LYS A 163 -14.97 -9.19 -9.85
N ALA A 164 -14.03 -9.99 -9.34
CA ALA A 164 -12.78 -9.50 -8.76
C ALA A 164 -11.95 -8.71 -9.79
N CYS A 165 -11.78 -9.23 -11.01
CA CYS A 165 -11.06 -8.55 -12.09
C CYS A 165 -11.70 -7.20 -12.44
N MET A 166 -13.04 -7.14 -12.51
CA MET A 166 -13.76 -5.88 -12.75
C MET A 166 -13.51 -4.85 -11.64
N LEU A 167 -13.54 -5.27 -10.38
CA LEU A 167 -13.31 -4.40 -9.23
C LEU A 167 -11.86 -3.92 -9.15
N ILE A 168 -10.88 -4.78 -9.48
CA ILE A 168 -9.45 -4.39 -9.58
C ILE A 168 -9.29 -3.31 -10.65
N LYS A 169 -9.85 -3.55 -11.84
CA LYS A 169 -9.81 -2.60 -12.96
C LYS A 169 -10.46 -1.26 -12.58
N GLN A 170 -11.62 -1.29 -11.93
CA GLN A 170 -12.30 -0.08 -11.46
C GLN A 170 -11.43 0.69 -10.46
N ALA A 171 -10.87 0.02 -9.46
CA ALA A 171 -10.03 0.65 -8.45
C ALA A 171 -8.76 1.26 -9.06
N ALA A 172 -8.13 0.55 -10.00
CA ALA A 172 -6.96 1.04 -10.71
C ALA A 172 -7.25 2.30 -11.56
N TYR A 173 -8.41 2.38 -12.21
CA TYR A 173 -8.81 3.59 -12.94
C TYR A 173 -9.00 4.81 -12.05
N GLU A 174 -9.43 4.61 -10.80
CA GLU A 174 -9.49 5.65 -9.77
C GLU A 174 -8.13 5.92 -9.11
N GLY A 175 -7.05 5.32 -9.64
CA GLY A 175 -5.66 5.55 -9.21
C GLY A 175 -5.18 4.67 -8.07
N ALA A 176 -5.96 3.66 -7.64
CA ALA A 176 -5.55 2.78 -6.55
C ALA A 176 -4.34 1.91 -6.93
N GLU A 177 -3.34 1.92 -6.08
CA GLU A 177 -2.11 1.15 -6.18
C GLU A 177 -2.15 -0.15 -5.37
N LEU A 178 -3.06 -0.24 -4.40
CA LEU A 178 -3.45 -1.46 -3.70
C LEU A 178 -4.97 -1.65 -3.73
N VAL A 179 -5.41 -2.90 -3.92
CA VAL A 179 -6.82 -3.31 -3.86
C VAL A 179 -6.98 -4.43 -2.83
N ALA A 180 -7.64 -4.11 -1.71
CA ALA A 180 -7.97 -5.07 -0.67
C ALA A 180 -9.39 -5.63 -0.85
N PHE A 181 -9.50 -6.96 -0.89
CA PHE A 181 -10.76 -7.69 -1.00
C PHE A 181 -11.17 -8.35 0.32
N PRO A 182 -12.46 -8.71 0.48
CA PRO A 182 -12.94 -9.36 1.69
C PRO A 182 -12.27 -10.70 2.02
N GLU A 183 -12.47 -11.14 3.27
CA GLU A 183 -12.09 -12.49 3.72
C GLU A 183 -12.88 -13.53 2.92
N VAL A 184 -12.19 -14.59 2.47
CA VAL A 184 -12.74 -15.69 1.66
C VAL A 184 -13.68 -15.23 0.53
N PHE A 185 -13.34 -14.10 -0.12
CA PHE A 185 -14.09 -13.56 -1.25
C PHE A 185 -14.23 -14.58 -2.38
N VAL A 186 -13.19 -15.35 -2.70
CA VAL A 186 -13.32 -16.40 -3.71
C VAL A 186 -14.02 -17.63 -3.12
N SER A 187 -15.09 -18.05 -3.81
CA SER A 187 -16.05 -19.10 -3.43
C SER A 187 -17.20 -18.62 -2.52
N ALA A 188 -17.05 -18.69 -1.20
CA ALA A 188 -18.15 -18.47 -0.26
C ALA A 188 -17.66 -18.40 1.21
N TYR A 189 -18.33 -17.61 2.05
CA TYR A 189 -18.25 -17.78 3.50
C TYR A 189 -19.26 -18.85 3.99
N PRO A 190 -18.88 -19.75 4.90
CA PRO A 190 -19.75 -20.84 5.35
C PRO A 190 -20.80 -20.42 6.39
N TYR A 191 -21.77 -19.59 5.98
CA TYR A 191 -22.86 -19.15 6.87
C TYR A 191 -23.66 -20.31 7.48
N TRP A 192 -23.74 -21.46 6.81
CA TRP A 192 -24.44 -22.66 7.32
C TRP A 192 -23.89 -23.13 8.66
N ASN A 193 -22.61 -22.95 8.95
CA ASN A 193 -22.02 -23.30 10.24
C ASN A 193 -22.67 -22.58 11.43
N TRP A 194 -23.32 -21.44 11.17
CA TRP A 194 -23.96 -20.61 12.20
C TRP A 194 -25.46 -20.88 12.36
N VAL A 195 -26.09 -21.53 11.38
CA VAL A 195 -27.56 -21.57 11.27
C VAL A 195 -28.10 -22.99 11.07
N MET A 196 -27.23 -23.98 10.89
CA MET A 196 -27.59 -25.39 10.72
C MET A 196 -26.81 -26.25 11.71
N ASP A 197 -27.30 -27.47 11.94
CA ASP A 197 -26.51 -28.49 12.62
C ASP A 197 -25.41 -29.07 11.69
N PRO A 198 -24.38 -29.73 12.24
CA PRO A 198 -23.28 -30.26 11.43
C PRO A 198 -23.69 -31.28 10.37
N ILE A 199 -24.77 -32.04 10.57
CA ILE A 199 -25.22 -33.06 9.61
C ILE A 199 -25.84 -32.36 8.41
N GLN A 200 -26.76 -31.40 8.64
CA GLN A 200 -27.38 -30.57 7.61
C GLN A 200 -26.36 -29.79 6.78
N GLY A 201 -25.26 -29.36 7.39
CA GLY A 201 -24.18 -28.63 6.70
C GLY A 201 -23.36 -29.46 5.71
N SER A 202 -23.47 -30.80 5.69
CA SER A 202 -22.59 -31.68 4.90
C SER A 202 -22.67 -31.41 3.38
N GLU A 203 -23.88 -31.22 2.85
CA GLU A 203 -24.06 -30.92 1.41
C GLU A 203 -23.46 -29.55 1.03
N TRP A 204 -23.47 -28.60 1.97
CA TRP A 204 -22.91 -27.27 1.77
C TRP A 204 -21.39 -27.28 1.81
N PHE A 205 -20.82 -28.11 2.70
CA PHE A 205 -19.40 -28.36 2.73
C PHE A 205 -18.91 -29.00 1.43
N GLU A 206 -19.66 -29.94 0.85
CA GLU A 206 -19.31 -30.51 -0.47
C GLU A 206 -19.28 -29.43 -1.56
N LYS A 207 -20.29 -28.55 -1.62
CA LYS A 207 -20.31 -27.41 -2.55
C LYS A 207 -19.08 -26.52 -2.36
N LEU A 208 -18.73 -26.21 -1.10
CA LEU A 208 -17.54 -25.43 -0.79
C LEU A 208 -16.25 -26.12 -1.27
N CYS A 209 -16.10 -27.42 -1.03
CA CYS A 209 -14.95 -28.19 -1.49
C CYS A 209 -14.81 -28.12 -3.02
N GLN A 210 -15.92 -28.21 -3.75
CA GLN A 210 -15.95 -28.17 -5.22
C GLN A 210 -15.58 -26.78 -5.77
N SER A 211 -16.09 -25.71 -5.17
CA SER A 211 -15.80 -24.33 -5.59
C SER A 211 -14.48 -23.77 -5.03
N SER A 212 -13.90 -24.38 -4.00
CA SER A 212 -12.59 -23.98 -3.46
C SER A 212 -11.46 -24.21 -4.46
N ILE A 213 -10.47 -23.31 -4.46
CA ILE A 213 -9.35 -23.32 -5.40
C ILE A 213 -8.04 -23.67 -4.70
N THR A 214 -7.00 -24.01 -5.49
CA THR A 214 -5.64 -24.21 -4.98
C THR A 214 -4.77 -23.02 -5.37
N ILE A 215 -3.62 -22.86 -4.71
CA ILE A 215 -2.66 -21.80 -5.05
C ILE A 215 -2.12 -21.88 -6.49
N SER A 216 -2.16 -23.07 -7.09
CA SER A 216 -1.69 -23.35 -8.45
C SER A 216 -2.81 -23.35 -9.48
N SER A 217 -4.03 -22.92 -9.10
CA SER A 217 -5.18 -22.98 -9.98
C SER A 217 -5.15 -21.85 -11.03
N PRO A 218 -5.79 -22.06 -12.20
CA PRO A 218 -5.85 -21.03 -13.25
C PRO A 218 -6.48 -19.72 -12.77
N GLU A 219 -7.41 -19.77 -11.82
CA GLU A 219 -8.07 -18.61 -11.22
C GLU A 219 -7.07 -17.67 -10.53
N VAL A 220 -6.10 -18.21 -9.81
CA VAL A 220 -5.00 -17.41 -9.22
C VAL A 220 -4.18 -16.77 -10.33
N GLY A 221 -3.91 -17.51 -11.41
CA GLY A 221 -3.21 -16.98 -12.59
C GLY A 221 -3.94 -15.79 -13.24
N VAL A 222 -5.27 -15.80 -13.29
CA VAL A 222 -6.08 -14.68 -13.78
C VAL A 222 -5.93 -13.45 -12.87
N LEU A 223 -5.99 -13.64 -11.55
CA LEU A 223 -5.77 -12.56 -10.58
C LEU A 223 -4.35 -11.96 -10.68
N CYS A 224 -3.35 -12.80 -10.88
CA CYS A 224 -1.97 -12.37 -11.14
C CYS A 224 -1.86 -11.55 -12.42
N GLN A 225 -2.51 -11.99 -13.50
CA GLN A 225 -2.47 -11.30 -14.78
C GLN A 225 -3.13 -9.92 -14.71
N VAL A 226 -4.29 -9.79 -14.04
CA VAL A 226 -4.96 -8.50 -13.90
C VAL A 226 -4.18 -7.55 -12.98
N ALA A 227 -3.57 -8.05 -11.90
CA ALA A 227 -2.70 -7.25 -11.04
C ALA A 227 -1.53 -6.63 -11.83
N LYS A 228 -0.91 -7.44 -12.71
CA LYS A 228 0.15 -6.99 -13.62
C LYS A 228 -0.34 -5.98 -14.65
N GLU A 229 -1.49 -6.23 -15.26
CA GLU A 229 -2.05 -5.37 -16.32
C GLU A 229 -2.32 -3.95 -15.80
N TYR A 230 -2.81 -3.83 -14.57
CA TYR A 230 -3.17 -2.55 -13.96
C TYR A 230 -2.11 -2.01 -12.99
N GLY A 231 -1.03 -2.75 -12.76
CA GLY A 231 0.07 -2.32 -11.89
C GLY A 231 -0.34 -2.12 -10.43
N CYS A 232 -1.23 -2.98 -9.91
CA CYS A 232 -1.75 -2.89 -8.54
C CYS A 232 -1.29 -4.05 -7.68
N VAL A 233 -1.06 -3.79 -6.40
CA VAL A 233 -0.99 -4.83 -5.37
C VAL A 233 -2.41 -5.33 -5.10
N VAL A 234 -2.63 -6.64 -5.12
CA VAL A 234 -3.96 -7.24 -4.85
C VAL A 234 -3.86 -8.13 -3.63
N VAL A 235 -4.72 -7.88 -2.64
CA VAL A 235 -4.85 -8.70 -1.43
C VAL A 235 -6.24 -9.29 -1.37
N ILE A 236 -6.35 -10.62 -1.47
CA ILE A 236 -7.64 -11.29 -1.67
C ILE A 236 -7.79 -12.57 -0.87
N GLY A 237 -8.92 -12.68 -0.17
CA GLY A 237 -9.30 -13.89 0.56
C GLY A 237 -9.87 -14.97 -0.36
N ILE A 238 -9.46 -16.21 -0.14
CA ILE A 238 -9.89 -17.40 -0.88
C ILE A 238 -10.23 -18.54 0.09
N ASN A 239 -11.15 -19.42 -0.31
CA ASN A 239 -11.19 -20.76 0.24
C ASN A 239 -10.16 -21.62 -0.49
N GLU A 240 -9.09 -21.94 0.22
CA GLU A 240 -7.96 -22.68 -0.33
C GLU A 240 -8.08 -24.17 -0.02
N ARG A 241 -8.27 -24.99 -1.05
CA ARG A 241 -8.21 -26.45 -0.91
C ARG A 241 -6.76 -26.91 -0.84
N ALA A 242 -6.46 -27.79 0.11
CA ALA A 242 -5.15 -28.40 0.24
C ALA A 242 -4.76 -29.17 -1.04
N ALA A 243 -3.50 -29.06 -1.47
CA ALA A 243 -3.04 -29.77 -2.67
C ALA A 243 -3.08 -31.30 -2.52
N ASN A 244 -2.96 -31.81 -1.29
CA ASN A 244 -2.88 -33.23 -0.96
C ASN A 244 -4.15 -33.78 -0.29
N SER A 245 -5.25 -33.01 -0.24
CA SER A 245 -6.51 -33.46 0.35
C SER A 245 -7.70 -32.88 -0.39
N VAL A 246 -8.70 -33.73 -0.65
CA VAL A 246 -9.94 -33.33 -1.34
C VAL A 246 -10.91 -32.56 -0.44
N ALA A 247 -10.73 -32.64 0.89
CA ALA A 247 -11.67 -32.12 1.87
C ALA A 247 -11.02 -31.27 2.97
N THR A 248 -9.74 -30.90 2.81
CA THR A 248 -9.10 -29.95 3.72
C THR A 248 -9.10 -28.58 3.08
N ILE A 249 -9.79 -27.63 3.72
CA ILE A 249 -9.91 -26.24 3.26
C ILE A 249 -9.30 -25.31 4.30
N TYR A 250 -8.60 -24.29 3.83
CA TYR A 250 -8.05 -23.21 4.64
C TYR A 250 -8.68 -21.89 4.23
N ASN A 251 -8.96 -21.05 5.23
CA ASN A 251 -9.20 -19.63 4.98
C ASN A 251 -7.84 -18.97 4.73
N THR A 252 -7.65 -18.47 3.52
CA THR A 252 -6.34 -18.01 3.05
C THR A 252 -6.45 -16.63 2.42
N VAL A 253 -5.52 -15.75 2.75
CA VAL A 253 -5.33 -14.45 2.09
C VAL A 253 -4.11 -14.56 1.18
N LEU A 254 -4.28 -14.20 -0.09
CA LEU A 254 -3.21 -14.11 -1.08
C LEU A 254 -2.75 -12.66 -1.24
N ILE A 255 -1.46 -12.48 -1.50
CA ILE A 255 -0.86 -11.17 -1.78
C ILE A 255 -0.14 -11.27 -3.12
N ILE A 256 -0.61 -10.50 -4.09
CA ILE A 256 -0.08 -10.44 -5.45
C ILE A 256 0.50 -9.04 -5.64
N ASN A 257 1.75 -8.94 -6.10
CA ASN A 257 2.39 -7.64 -6.33
C ASN A 257 1.97 -7.02 -7.68
N GLU A 258 2.41 -5.79 -7.92
CA GLU A 258 2.14 -5.03 -9.14
C GLU A 258 2.71 -5.65 -10.43
N LYS A 259 3.61 -6.64 -10.30
CA LYS A 259 4.18 -7.39 -11.42
C LYS A 259 3.40 -8.67 -11.74
N GLY A 260 2.34 -8.97 -10.96
CA GLY A 260 1.56 -10.20 -11.07
C GLY A 260 2.23 -11.41 -10.43
N GLU A 261 3.15 -11.22 -9.49
CA GLU A 261 3.80 -12.31 -8.77
C GLU A 261 3.04 -12.57 -7.46
N LEU A 262 2.71 -13.83 -7.19
CA LEU A 262 2.16 -14.24 -5.90
C LEU A 262 3.29 -14.24 -4.87
N ILE A 263 3.42 -13.14 -4.12
CA ILE A 263 4.50 -12.94 -3.15
C ILE A 263 4.13 -13.41 -1.74
N GLY A 264 2.84 -13.55 -1.44
CA GLY A 264 2.39 -13.89 -0.09
C GLY A 264 1.15 -14.76 -0.05
N ARG A 265 1.08 -15.54 1.03
CA ARG A 265 -0.01 -16.46 1.35
C ARG A 265 -0.09 -16.56 2.86
N HIS A 266 -1.19 -16.12 3.44
CA HIS A 266 -1.47 -16.20 4.87
C HIS A 266 -2.66 -17.12 5.11
N ARG A 267 -2.47 -18.22 5.83
CA ARG A 267 -3.58 -19.09 6.26
C ARG A 267 -3.99 -18.68 7.66
N LYS A 268 -5.29 -18.42 7.86
CA LYS A 268 -5.86 -18.04 9.15
C LYS A 268 -5.41 -19.02 10.23
N LEU A 269 -4.70 -18.52 11.24
CA LEU A 269 -4.05 -19.31 12.28
C LEU A 269 -5.08 -20.14 13.06
N VAL A 270 -6.22 -19.54 13.41
CA VAL A 270 -7.29 -20.21 14.14
C VAL A 270 -8.65 -19.80 13.59
N PRO A 271 -9.40 -20.73 12.96
CA PRO A 271 -10.80 -20.50 12.60
C PRO A 271 -11.66 -20.18 13.84
N THR A 272 -12.51 -19.16 13.73
CA THR A 272 -13.30 -18.63 14.84
C THR A 272 -14.56 -19.46 15.05
N TRP A 273 -14.72 -20.03 16.25
CA TRP A 273 -15.96 -20.68 16.70
C TRP A 273 -16.57 -21.65 15.66
N ALA A 274 -17.70 -21.30 15.04
CA ALA A 274 -18.42 -22.12 14.05
C ALA A 274 -17.56 -22.44 12.81
N GLU A 275 -16.60 -21.59 12.45
CA GLU A 275 -15.69 -21.81 11.33
C GLU A 275 -14.82 -23.08 11.48
N LYS A 276 -14.61 -23.54 12.72
CA LYS A 276 -13.88 -24.78 13.02
C LYS A 276 -14.56 -26.04 12.47
N LEU A 277 -15.84 -25.95 12.10
CA LEU A 277 -16.56 -27.03 11.43
C LEU A 277 -16.19 -27.15 9.95
N THR A 278 -15.42 -26.21 9.39
CA THR A 278 -15.11 -26.17 7.95
C THR A 278 -13.62 -26.02 7.66
N TRP A 279 -12.94 -25.08 8.33
CA TRP A 279 -11.55 -24.77 8.01
C TRP A 279 -10.56 -25.43 8.96
N ALA A 280 -9.43 -25.83 8.40
CA ALA A 280 -8.24 -26.20 9.15
C ALA A 280 -7.47 -24.95 9.60
N ALA A 281 -6.65 -25.10 10.65
CA ALA A 281 -5.77 -24.06 11.16
C ALA A 281 -4.55 -23.85 10.26
N GLY A 282 -4.13 -22.60 10.11
CA GLY A 282 -2.82 -22.24 9.55
C GLY A 282 -1.68 -22.46 10.54
N ASP A 283 -0.46 -22.18 10.09
CA ASP A 283 0.76 -22.25 10.89
C ASP A 283 1.55 -20.93 10.84
N GLY A 284 2.64 -20.88 11.61
CA GLY A 284 3.48 -19.68 11.73
C GLY A 284 4.30 -19.35 10.48
N SER A 285 4.44 -20.27 9.51
CA SER A 285 5.23 -20.04 8.29
C SER A 285 4.67 -18.93 7.40
N SER A 286 3.40 -18.60 7.62
CA SER A 286 2.62 -17.64 6.86
C SER A 286 2.45 -16.29 7.55
N LEU A 287 2.94 -16.16 8.79
CA LEU A 287 2.85 -14.94 9.62
C LEU A 287 4.03 -14.00 9.30
N LYS A 288 3.96 -13.36 8.13
CA LYS A 288 5.05 -12.57 7.55
C LYS A 288 4.60 -11.21 7.07
N VAL A 289 5.53 -10.24 7.09
CA VAL A 289 5.39 -8.95 6.41
C VAL A 289 6.03 -9.05 5.03
N TYR A 290 5.39 -8.44 4.03
CA TYR A 290 5.80 -8.48 2.63
C TYR A 290 6.16 -7.08 2.15
N GLU A 291 7.30 -6.95 1.48
CA GLU A 291 7.69 -5.70 0.84
C GLU A 291 6.84 -5.46 -0.40
N THR A 292 6.19 -4.30 -0.46
CA THR A 292 5.34 -3.89 -1.59
C THR A 292 5.62 -2.43 -1.94
N LYS A 293 5.19 -1.99 -3.12
CA LYS A 293 5.35 -0.59 -3.52
C LYS A 293 4.64 0.41 -2.59
N ILE A 294 3.64 -0.03 -1.81
CA ILE A 294 2.93 0.83 -0.85
C ILE A 294 3.53 0.78 0.57
N GLY A 295 4.63 0.04 0.76
CA GLY A 295 5.31 -0.19 2.03
C GLY A 295 5.24 -1.65 2.55
N PRO A 296 5.87 -1.92 3.70
CA PRO A 296 5.83 -3.22 4.37
C PRO A 296 4.40 -3.59 4.79
N LEU A 297 3.87 -4.64 4.16
CA LEU A 297 2.48 -5.06 4.23
C LEU A 297 2.31 -6.33 5.06
N GLY A 298 1.53 -6.27 6.14
CA GLY A 298 1.04 -7.45 6.85
C GLY A 298 -0.45 -7.65 6.66
N VAL A 299 -0.92 -8.87 6.93
CA VAL A 299 -2.32 -9.27 6.72
C VAL A 299 -2.78 -10.20 7.85
N LEU A 300 -4.02 -10.03 8.31
CA LEU A 300 -4.68 -10.97 9.23
C LEU A 300 -6.17 -11.09 8.91
N ALA A 301 -6.72 -12.30 9.04
CA ALA A 301 -8.13 -12.56 8.75
C ALA A 301 -9.01 -12.44 10.00
N CYS A 302 -9.97 -11.54 9.96
CA CYS A 302 -11.09 -11.44 10.89
C CYS A 302 -10.66 -11.42 12.36
N GLY A 303 -11.05 -12.41 13.16
CA GLY A 303 -10.78 -12.51 14.59
C GLY A 303 -9.29 -12.48 14.95
N GLU A 304 -8.39 -12.82 14.03
CA GLU A 304 -6.94 -12.74 14.24
C GLU A 304 -6.47 -11.32 14.54
N ASN A 305 -7.19 -10.31 14.06
CA ASN A 305 -6.97 -8.90 14.40
C ASN A 305 -7.22 -8.58 15.90
N THR A 306 -7.67 -9.55 16.70
CA THR A 306 -7.73 -9.46 18.16
C THR A 306 -6.55 -10.17 18.83
N ASN A 307 -5.84 -11.04 18.11
CA ASN A 307 -4.74 -11.82 18.66
C ASN A 307 -3.49 -10.93 18.83
N THR A 308 -3.25 -10.49 20.06
CA THR A 308 -2.12 -9.62 20.42
C THR A 308 -0.76 -10.21 20.03
N LEU A 309 -0.59 -11.54 20.09
CA LEU A 309 0.68 -12.17 19.69
C LEU A 309 0.89 -12.13 18.18
N ALA A 310 -0.16 -12.40 17.39
CA ALA A 310 -0.07 -12.33 15.93
C ALA A 310 0.18 -10.89 15.45
N ARG A 311 -0.56 -9.92 16.02
CA ARG A 311 -0.38 -8.49 15.73
C ARG A 311 1.03 -8.02 16.07
N PHE A 312 1.53 -8.33 17.28
CA PHE A 312 2.88 -7.94 17.67
C PHE A 312 3.96 -8.63 16.83
N ALA A 313 3.75 -9.89 16.43
CA ALA A 313 4.68 -10.60 15.55
C ALA A 313 4.82 -9.92 14.17
N LEU A 314 3.73 -9.42 13.58
CA LEU A 314 3.79 -8.65 12.33
C LEU A 314 4.44 -7.27 12.54
N LEU A 315 4.06 -6.54 13.59
CA LEU A 315 4.68 -5.25 13.92
C LEU A 315 6.19 -5.40 14.11
N SER A 316 6.65 -6.45 14.80
CA SER A 316 8.07 -6.71 15.05
C SER A 316 8.88 -6.97 13.78
N GLN A 317 8.23 -7.30 12.67
CA GLN A 317 8.83 -7.47 11.35
C GLN A 317 8.86 -6.17 10.53
N GLY A 318 8.40 -5.05 11.08
CA GLY A 318 8.45 -3.73 10.41
C GLY A 318 7.19 -3.36 9.64
N GLU A 319 6.05 -3.99 9.91
CA GLU A 319 4.76 -3.65 9.31
C GLU A 319 4.46 -2.13 9.41
N LEU A 320 4.04 -1.52 8.29
CA LEU A 320 3.56 -0.13 8.22
C LEU A 320 2.17 0.00 7.57
N VAL A 321 1.76 -0.99 6.79
CA VAL A 321 0.42 -1.12 6.23
C VAL A 321 -0.13 -2.49 6.61
N HIS A 322 -1.35 -2.52 7.11
CA HIS A 322 -2.04 -3.74 7.51
C HIS A 322 -3.34 -3.90 6.73
N ILE A 323 -3.59 -5.08 6.17
CA ILE A 323 -4.91 -5.45 5.66
C ILE A 323 -5.63 -6.31 6.69
N ALA A 324 -6.79 -5.83 7.12
CA ALA A 324 -7.70 -6.58 7.96
C ALA A 324 -8.91 -7.02 7.11
N ASN A 325 -8.89 -8.27 6.65
CA ASN A 325 -9.97 -8.84 5.84
C ASN A 325 -11.06 -9.41 6.76
N TYR A 326 -12.33 -9.12 6.47
CA TYR A 326 -13.47 -9.62 7.22
C TYR A 326 -14.56 -10.16 6.30
N ILE A 327 -15.47 -10.91 6.89
CA ILE A 327 -16.79 -11.24 6.35
C ILE A 327 -17.88 -10.41 7.02
N SER A 328 -18.99 -10.22 6.31
CA SER A 328 -20.23 -9.78 6.93
C SER A 328 -20.75 -10.88 7.86
N LEU A 329 -21.15 -10.55 9.08
CA LEU A 329 -21.68 -11.53 10.04
C LEU A 329 -23.04 -11.11 10.62
N PRO A 330 -24.12 -11.12 9.81
CA PRO A 330 -25.44 -10.69 10.29
C PRO A 330 -26.06 -11.71 11.26
N VAL A 331 -25.60 -12.96 11.24
CA VAL A 331 -26.05 -14.07 12.09
C VAL A 331 -25.38 -14.13 13.47
N ALA A 332 -24.54 -13.14 13.80
CA ALA A 332 -23.96 -12.96 15.13
C ALA A 332 -25.05 -12.77 16.21
N PRO A 333 -24.70 -12.89 17.52
CA PRO A 333 -25.60 -12.55 18.61
C PRO A 333 -26.28 -11.17 18.42
N VAL A 334 -27.51 -11.03 18.92
CA VAL A 334 -28.36 -9.85 18.64
C VAL A 334 -27.73 -8.56 19.15
N ASP A 335 -27.07 -8.61 20.29
CA ASP A 335 -26.37 -7.50 20.96
C ASP A 335 -24.96 -7.23 20.41
N TYR A 336 -24.46 -8.05 19.48
CA TYR A 336 -23.17 -7.87 18.87
C TYR A 336 -23.26 -7.01 17.61
N ASP A 337 -22.61 -5.84 17.64
CA ASP A 337 -22.41 -4.96 16.50
C ASP A 337 -21.06 -5.28 15.84
N MET A 338 -21.12 -5.85 14.63
CA MET A 338 -19.92 -6.28 13.91
C MET A 338 -19.14 -5.09 13.37
N ALA A 339 -19.83 -4.05 12.86
CA ALA A 339 -19.17 -2.88 12.30
C ALA A 339 -18.33 -2.14 13.36
N GLU A 340 -18.89 -1.93 14.55
CA GLU A 340 -18.15 -1.33 15.68
C GLU A 340 -17.01 -2.22 16.16
N ALA A 341 -17.23 -3.53 16.26
CA ALA A 341 -16.18 -4.46 16.67
C ALA A 341 -15.00 -4.48 15.68
N ILE A 342 -15.25 -4.38 14.38
CA ILE A 342 -14.22 -4.23 13.35
C ILE A 342 -13.44 -2.92 13.53
N LYS A 343 -14.15 -1.79 13.69
CA LYS A 343 -13.52 -0.47 13.89
C LYS A 343 -12.60 -0.47 15.11
N ILE A 344 -13.06 -1.02 16.23
CA ILE A 344 -12.29 -1.07 17.49
C ILE A 344 -10.99 -1.87 17.30
N ARG A 345 -11.05 -3.05 16.67
CA ARG A 345 -9.86 -3.89 16.43
C ARG A 345 -8.84 -3.19 15.53
N ALA A 346 -9.32 -2.61 14.43
CA ALA A 346 -8.47 -1.91 13.48
C ALA A 346 -7.86 -0.62 14.09
N ALA A 347 -8.63 0.12 14.88
CA ALA A 347 -8.15 1.29 15.61
C ALA A 347 -7.11 0.94 16.65
N ALA A 348 -7.31 -0.17 17.40
CA ALA A 348 -6.31 -0.65 18.35
C ALA A 348 -5.00 -1.01 17.65
N HIS A 349 -5.03 -1.79 16.56
CA HIS A 349 -3.81 -2.15 15.83
C HIS A 349 -3.08 -0.93 15.24
N SER A 350 -3.84 -0.04 14.59
CA SER A 350 -3.28 1.19 14.00
C SER A 350 -2.69 2.12 15.06
N PHE A 351 -3.37 2.28 16.19
CA PHE A 351 -2.92 3.12 17.29
C PHE A 351 -1.76 2.50 18.07
N GLU A 352 -1.72 1.19 18.29
CA GLU A 352 -0.61 0.53 18.99
C GLU A 352 0.65 0.49 18.12
N GLY A 353 0.51 0.07 16.86
CA GLY A 353 1.62 -0.06 15.92
C GLY A 353 2.08 1.26 15.27
N LYS A 354 1.22 2.29 15.29
CA LYS A 354 1.38 3.53 14.51
C LYS A 354 1.47 3.25 13.02
N ILE A 355 0.50 2.49 12.52
CA ILE A 355 0.45 2.03 11.13
C ILE A 355 -0.90 2.38 10.49
N PHE A 356 -1.01 2.19 9.18
CA PHE A 356 -2.30 2.26 8.49
C PHE A 356 -2.98 0.88 8.49
N THR A 357 -4.27 0.82 8.77
CA THR A 357 -5.08 -0.38 8.57
C THR A 357 -6.13 -0.15 7.50
N ILE A 358 -6.14 -1.01 6.49
CA ILE A 358 -7.13 -1.06 5.41
C ILE A 358 -8.08 -2.21 5.74
N ILE A 359 -9.35 -1.89 5.94
CA ILE A 359 -10.39 -2.86 6.28
C ILE A 359 -11.23 -3.13 5.05
N SER A 360 -11.31 -4.41 4.66
CA SER A 360 -12.19 -4.87 3.59
C SER A 360 -13.08 -6.00 4.11
N CYS A 361 -14.39 -5.81 3.99
CA CYS A 361 -15.40 -6.71 4.53
C CYS A 361 -16.41 -7.12 3.45
N SER A 362 -16.90 -8.35 3.45
CA SER A 362 -17.91 -8.78 2.48
C SER A 362 -19.28 -8.18 2.81
N THR A 363 -20.24 -8.34 1.91
CA THR A 363 -21.67 -8.13 2.20
C THR A 363 -22.43 -9.44 2.02
N VAL A 364 -23.68 -9.49 2.51
CA VAL A 364 -24.61 -10.58 2.20
C VAL A 364 -25.55 -10.12 1.09
N SER A 365 -25.48 -10.76 -0.07
CA SER A 365 -26.36 -10.47 -1.20
C SER A 365 -27.76 -11.06 -0.99
N GLU A 366 -28.73 -10.52 -1.72
CA GLU A 366 -30.10 -11.05 -1.78
C GLU A 366 -30.14 -12.50 -2.29
N GLU A 367 -29.19 -12.87 -3.16
CA GLU A 367 -28.98 -14.26 -3.62
C GLU A 367 -28.69 -15.18 -2.43
N ILE A 368 -27.74 -14.81 -1.57
CA ILE A 368 -27.36 -15.59 -0.40
C ILE A 368 -28.57 -15.71 0.55
N ILE A 369 -29.25 -14.61 0.86
CA ILE A 369 -30.43 -14.64 1.75
C ILE A 369 -31.49 -15.60 1.20
N SER A 370 -31.84 -15.47 -0.08
CA SER A 370 -32.84 -16.30 -0.75
C SER A 370 -32.45 -17.78 -0.79
N LEU A 371 -31.16 -18.10 -0.86
CA LEU A 371 -30.67 -19.47 -0.84
C LEU A 371 -30.89 -20.12 0.54
N TYR A 372 -30.60 -19.39 1.62
CA TYR A 372 -30.76 -19.90 2.98
C TYR A 372 -32.22 -19.97 3.43
N GLU A 373 -33.09 -19.08 2.97
CA GLU A 373 -34.53 -19.14 3.28
C GLU A 373 -35.22 -20.43 2.84
N LYS A 374 -34.70 -21.08 1.79
CA LYS A 374 -35.26 -22.34 1.29
C LYS A 374 -35.04 -23.51 2.26
N VAL A 375 -34.07 -23.40 3.16
CA VAL A 375 -33.58 -24.51 3.99
C VAL A 375 -33.64 -24.22 5.47
N VAL A 376 -33.59 -22.94 5.88
CA VAL A 376 -33.71 -22.52 7.29
C VAL A 376 -34.94 -21.62 7.45
N PRO A 377 -35.98 -22.08 8.17
CA PRO A 377 -37.18 -21.28 8.41
C PRO A 377 -36.88 -19.95 9.10
N ASN A 378 -37.53 -18.88 8.67
CA ASN A 378 -37.46 -17.52 9.26
C ASN A 378 -36.04 -16.91 9.31
N ILE A 379 -35.11 -17.36 8.46
CA ILE A 379 -33.71 -16.91 8.54
C ILE A 379 -33.46 -15.51 7.95
N ARG A 380 -34.36 -14.99 7.08
CA ARG A 380 -34.17 -13.71 6.40
C ARG A 380 -33.95 -12.54 7.35
N GLU A 381 -34.74 -12.44 8.41
CA GLU A 381 -34.59 -11.35 9.38
C GLU A 381 -33.18 -11.35 10.00
N ARG A 382 -32.66 -12.53 10.33
CA ARG A 382 -31.30 -12.69 10.87
C ARG A 382 -30.22 -12.39 9.84
N MET A 383 -30.37 -12.84 8.59
CA MET A 383 -29.40 -12.63 7.53
C MET A 383 -29.40 -11.20 6.96
N ALA A 384 -30.50 -10.47 7.14
CA ALA A 384 -30.64 -9.07 6.72
C ALA A 384 -30.30 -8.06 7.83
N LYS A 385 -29.78 -8.53 8.98
CA LYS A 385 -29.37 -7.67 10.09
C LYS A 385 -28.35 -6.64 9.62
N LYS A 386 -28.57 -5.38 9.98
CA LYS A 386 -27.67 -4.26 9.69
C LYS A 386 -26.49 -4.19 10.66
N SER A 387 -25.53 -3.34 10.34
CA SER A 387 -24.26 -3.19 11.07
C SER A 387 -23.46 -4.50 11.10
N SER A 388 -23.49 -5.20 9.97
CA SER A 388 -22.90 -6.53 9.80
C SER A 388 -21.53 -6.49 9.10
N ALA A 389 -21.26 -5.40 8.35
CA ALA A 389 -20.05 -5.20 7.59
C ALA A 389 -19.53 -3.77 7.74
N PHE A 390 -18.20 -3.62 7.74
CA PHE A 390 -17.52 -2.33 7.73
C PHE A 390 -16.26 -2.42 6.88
N SER A 391 -16.13 -1.50 5.92
CA SER A 391 -14.91 -1.32 5.12
C SER A 391 -14.50 0.15 5.11
N GLY A 392 -13.20 0.39 5.15
CA GLY A 392 -12.64 1.74 5.28
C GLY A 392 -11.18 1.70 5.72
N PHE A 393 -10.71 2.82 6.25
CA PHE A 393 -9.28 3.02 6.53
C PHE A 393 -9.08 3.66 7.89
N ILE A 394 -8.12 3.16 8.65
CA ILE A 394 -7.70 3.74 9.93
C ILE A 394 -6.25 4.20 9.80
N GLY A 395 -5.98 5.44 10.22
CA GLY A 395 -4.65 6.01 10.23
C GLY A 395 -3.83 5.66 11.48
N PRO A 396 -2.52 5.99 11.51
CA PRO A 396 -1.61 5.73 12.64
C PRO A 396 -2.02 6.32 14.00
N ASN A 397 -2.96 7.26 14.00
CA ASN A 397 -3.54 7.87 15.20
C ASN A 397 -4.79 7.13 15.70
N GLY A 398 -5.16 6.00 15.09
CA GLY A 398 -6.35 5.22 15.44
C GLY A 398 -7.67 5.84 14.96
N GLN A 399 -7.63 6.88 14.11
CA GLN A 399 -8.83 7.53 13.59
C GLN A 399 -9.16 7.07 12.18
N LEU A 400 -10.45 7.08 11.85
CA LEU A 400 -10.94 6.87 10.49
C LEU A 400 -10.38 7.93 9.54
N ILE A 401 -9.96 7.51 8.35
CA ILE A 401 -9.55 8.40 7.27
C ILE A 401 -10.42 8.13 6.03
N GLY A 402 -10.86 9.21 5.37
CA GLY A 402 -11.66 9.12 4.16
C GLY A 402 -13.08 8.60 4.37
N GLU A 403 -13.68 8.13 3.27
CA GLU A 403 -15.01 7.53 3.25
C GLU A 403 -14.99 6.08 3.76
N HIS A 404 -16.16 5.59 4.15
CA HIS A 404 -16.33 4.23 4.64
C HIS A 404 -17.68 3.67 4.19
N LEU A 405 -17.80 2.35 4.23
CA LEU A 405 -19.01 1.63 3.88
C LEU A 405 -19.49 0.81 5.08
N ILE A 406 -20.80 0.81 5.31
CA ILE A 406 -21.49 -0.09 6.24
C ILE A 406 -22.58 -0.80 5.44
N ASP A 407 -22.51 -2.13 5.39
CA ASP A 407 -23.41 -3.07 4.68
C ASP A 407 -23.63 -2.86 3.16
N ASN A 408 -23.28 -1.70 2.60
CA ASN A 408 -23.46 -1.39 1.18
C ASN A 408 -22.28 -1.87 0.34
N GLU A 409 -22.55 -2.39 -0.85
CA GLU A 409 -21.46 -2.71 -1.79
C GLU A 409 -20.83 -1.44 -2.37
N GLY A 410 -19.52 -1.48 -2.58
CA GLY A 410 -18.76 -0.39 -3.17
C GLY A 410 -17.26 -0.54 -2.98
N ILE A 411 -16.53 0.47 -3.44
CA ILE A 411 -15.08 0.62 -3.24
C ILE A 411 -14.87 1.99 -2.61
N VAL A 412 -14.09 2.03 -1.52
CA VAL A 412 -13.65 3.28 -0.91
C VAL A 412 -12.14 3.42 -1.04
N TYR A 413 -11.66 4.66 -1.08
CA TYR A 413 -10.28 5.01 -1.35
C TYR A 413 -9.71 5.92 -0.26
N ALA A 414 -8.42 5.75 0.03
CA ALA A 414 -7.69 6.68 0.89
C ALA A 414 -6.22 6.75 0.49
N THR A 415 -5.60 7.89 0.82
CA THR A 415 -4.17 8.11 0.67
C THR A 415 -3.42 7.59 1.90
N ILE A 416 -2.43 6.74 1.66
CA ILE A 416 -1.52 6.13 2.62
C ILE A 416 -0.18 6.86 2.54
N ASP A 417 0.03 7.81 3.46
CA ASP A 417 1.30 8.56 3.59
C ASP A 417 2.10 8.00 4.78
N LEU A 418 3.13 7.21 4.50
CA LEU A 418 3.90 6.51 5.53
C LEU A 418 4.67 7.46 6.46
N ASN A 419 4.89 8.72 6.07
CA ASN A 419 5.51 9.70 6.96
C ASN A 419 4.64 9.99 8.19
N LYS A 420 3.32 9.77 8.10
CA LYS A 420 2.39 9.93 9.23
C LYS A 420 2.64 8.91 10.34
N CYS A 421 3.42 7.86 10.10
CA CYS A 421 3.85 6.90 11.11
C CYS A 421 5.00 7.43 11.98
N ILE A 422 5.82 8.37 11.47
CA ILE A 422 7.09 8.79 12.10
C ILE A 422 6.87 9.47 13.45
N GLN A 423 6.13 10.58 13.46
CA GLN A 423 5.95 11.38 14.68
C GLN A 423 5.21 10.59 15.79
N PRO A 424 4.15 9.81 15.51
CA PRO A 424 3.53 8.97 16.54
C PRO A 424 4.45 7.88 17.09
N LYS A 425 5.33 7.29 16.26
CA LYS A 425 6.33 6.31 16.74
C LYS A 425 7.37 6.98 17.65
N GLN A 426 7.82 8.19 17.34
CA GLN A 426 8.71 8.96 18.23
C GLN A 426 8.13 9.05 19.66
N MET A 427 6.81 9.20 19.79
CA MET A 427 6.15 9.22 21.09
C MET A 427 6.04 7.82 21.71
N HIS A 428 5.49 6.85 20.98
CA HIS A 428 5.28 5.47 21.44
C HIS A 428 5.57 4.47 20.31
N ASP A 429 6.80 3.95 20.27
CA ASP A 429 7.21 2.87 19.36
C ASP A 429 7.42 1.55 20.13
N ILE A 430 6.38 0.71 20.12
CA ILE A 430 6.36 -0.54 20.89
C ILE A 430 7.29 -1.63 20.35
N ILE A 431 7.84 -1.47 19.14
CA ILE A 431 8.83 -2.40 18.58
C ILE A 431 10.27 -1.92 18.78
N GLY A 432 10.45 -0.63 19.08
CA GLY A 432 11.74 0.00 19.31
C GLY A 432 11.90 0.42 20.77
N HIS A 433 11.83 1.73 21.00
CA HIS A 433 12.30 2.35 22.24
C HIS A 433 11.28 2.42 23.39
N TYR A 434 10.04 1.91 23.21
CA TYR A 434 9.04 1.89 24.28
C TYR A 434 9.03 0.58 25.07
N ASN A 435 9.25 -0.56 24.41
CA ASN A 435 9.26 -1.88 25.07
C ASN A 435 10.63 -2.23 25.68
N ARG A 436 10.62 -3.13 26.66
CA ARG A 436 11.80 -3.61 27.38
C ARG A 436 12.13 -5.05 27.00
N PHE A 437 12.92 -5.23 25.94
CA PHE A 437 13.30 -6.56 25.43
C PHE A 437 14.34 -7.30 26.30
N ASP A 438 14.91 -6.63 27.30
CA ASP A 438 15.65 -7.27 28.38
C ASP A 438 14.72 -7.95 29.42
N ILE A 439 13.44 -7.57 29.46
CA ILE A 439 12.41 -8.15 30.34
C ILE A 439 11.53 -9.14 29.58
N PHE A 440 11.06 -8.74 28.39
CA PHE A 440 10.13 -9.52 27.57
C PHE A 440 10.85 -10.11 26.35
N ASN A 441 10.79 -11.43 26.19
CA ASN A 441 11.36 -12.15 25.06
C ASN A 441 10.29 -13.01 24.39
N LEU A 442 9.89 -12.64 23.16
CA LEU A 442 8.95 -13.40 22.34
C LEU A 442 9.71 -14.20 21.28
N LYS A 443 9.49 -15.51 21.25
CA LYS A 443 9.96 -16.40 20.17
C LYS A 443 8.75 -16.96 19.44
N VAL A 444 8.74 -16.83 18.12
CA VAL A 444 7.67 -17.32 17.25
C VAL A 444 8.21 -18.47 16.40
N ASN A 445 7.51 -19.60 16.41
CA ASN A 445 7.82 -20.71 15.52
C ASN A 445 7.26 -20.41 14.11
N ILE A 446 8.12 -20.35 13.11
CA ILE A 446 7.77 -20.06 11.71
C ILE A 446 7.91 -21.28 10.79
N ASP A 447 8.10 -22.47 11.35
CA ASP A 447 8.21 -23.70 10.59
C ASP A 447 6.85 -24.09 9.99
N ALA A 448 6.85 -24.46 8.71
CA ALA A 448 5.67 -25.00 8.06
C ALA A 448 5.32 -26.37 8.67
N GLN A 449 4.05 -26.60 8.94
CA GLN A 449 3.59 -27.87 9.48
C GLN A 449 3.27 -28.84 8.34
N GLU A 450 3.98 -29.97 8.32
CA GLU A 450 3.72 -31.07 7.39
C GLU A 450 3.12 -32.26 8.13
N SER A 451 2.25 -33.03 7.47
CA SER A 451 1.64 -34.22 8.09
C SER A 451 2.65 -35.34 8.30
N ALA A 452 3.68 -35.42 7.45
CA ALA A 452 4.78 -36.37 7.55
C ALA A 452 5.97 -35.89 6.72
N VAL A 453 7.19 -36.11 7.22
CA VAL A 453 8.44 -35.96 6.45
C VAL A 453 8.80 -37.31 5.85
N PHE A 454 8.82 -37.38 4.52
CA PHE A 454 9.25 -38.57 3.79
C PHE A 454 10.75 -38.47 3.48
N TYR A 455 11.51 -39.53 3.76
CA TYR A 455 12.94 -39.58 3.50
C TYR A 455 13.35 -40.90 2.82
N SER A 456 14.41 -40.85 2.02
CA SER A 456 15.05 -42.01 1.42
C SER A 456 16.44 -42.22 2.03
N LYS A 457 16.75 -43.45 2.48
CA LYS A 457 18.06 -43.78 3.05
C LYS A 457 19.22 -43.45 2.09
N LYS A 458 19.02 -43.60 0.78
CA LYS A 458 20.03 -43.27 -0.24
C LYS A 458 20.29 -41.77 -0.34
N GLU A 459 19.27 -40.94 -0.14
CA GLU A 459 19.40 -39.47 -0.15
C GLU A 459 20.01 -38.98 1.16
N GLU A 460 19.69 -39.62 2.28
CA GLU A 460 20.28 -39.33 3.58
C GLU A 460 21.79 -39.67 3.63
N GLU A 461 22.19 -40.79 3.03
CA GLU A 461 23.61 -41.16 2.85
C GLU A 461 24.33 -40.19 1.91
N LYS A 462 23.72 -39.78 0.81
CA LYS A 462 24.28 -38.80 -0.14
C LYS A 462 24.46 -37.41 0.50
N LEU A 463 23.50 -36.95 1.32
CA LEU A 463 23.61 -35.70 2.08
C LEU A 463 24.71 -35.76 3.16
N LYS A 464 24.96 -36.94 3.75
CA LYS A 464 26.08 -37.14 4.68
C LYS A 464 27.43 -37.14 3.97
N GLU A 465 27.51 -37.71 2.76
CA GLU A 465 28.71 -37.66 1.92
C GLU A 465 28.98 -36.23 1.41
N GLU A 466 27.98 -35.50 0.91
CA GLU A 466 28.13 -34.12 0.43
C GLU A 466 28.53 -33.14 1.54
N ASN A 467 28.01 -33.30 2.76
CA ASN A 467 28.42 -32.49 3.92
C ASN A 467 29.80 -32.85 4.47
N GLN A 468 30.36 -34.02 4.14
CA GLN A 468 31.76 -34.35 4.45
C GLN A 468 32.75 -33.65 3.52
N PHE A 469 32.35 -33.22 2.32
CA PHE A 469 33.21 -32.49 1.39
C PHE A 469 33.32 -30.98 1.67
N VAL A 470 32.49 -30.41 2.56
CA VAL A 470 32.52 -28.98 2.93
C VAL A 470 33.36 -28.72 4.19
N CYS A 471 33.84 -29.76 4.87
CA CYS A 471 34.67 -29.65 6.08
C CYS A 471 36.10 -30.20 5.96
N ASN A 472 36.64 -30.33 4.74
CA ASN A 472 38.06 -30.68 4.52
C ASN A 472 38.81 -29.56 3.79
#